data_AF-A0AAW2L1Y2-F1
#
_entry.id   AF-A0AAW2L1Y2-F1
#
_cell.length_a   1.000
_cell.length_b   1.000
_cell.length_c   1.000
_cell.angle_alpha   90.00
_cell.angle_beta   90.00
_cell.angle_gamma   90.00
#
_symmetry.space_group_name_H-M   'P 1'
#
loop_
_entity.id
_entity.type
_entity.pdbx_description
1 polymer ?
#
loop_
_entity_poly.entity_id
_entity_poly.type
_entity_poly.pdbx_seq_one_letter_code
_entity_poly.pdbx_strand_id
1 'polypeptide(L)'
;MAPAPDTCKKPHAVFVPFPAQSHITASLKLAKLLHHRGFHITFVNTEFNHNRLLKSKGSTFLENLPDFRFETFPDGLPPSDADATQSVPALCESMPRKQFGPVSRAPCEAQ
;
A
#
# COMPACT_ATOMS: atom_id res chain seq x y z
N MET A 1 21.15 36.63 -6.04
CA MET A 1 21.18 35.17 -5.92
C MET A 1 19.73 34.71 -5.92
N ALA A 2 19.22 34.23 -7.05
CA ALA A 2 17.85 33.72 -7.13
C ALA A 2 17.75 32.38 -6.38
N PRO A 3 16.62 32.09 -5.70
CA PRO A 3 16.42 30.79 -5.06
C PRO A 3 16.48 29.70 -6.13
N ALA A 4 17.20 28.61 -5.83
CA ALA A 4 17.30 27.44 -6.70
C ALA A 4 15.90 26.88 -7.01
N PRO A 5 15.65 26.36 -8.22
CA PRO A 5 14.35 25.79 -8.57
C PRO A 5 14.01 24.66 -7.60
N ASP A 6 12.81 24.72 -7.01
CA ASP A 6 12.26 23.67 -6.18
C ASP A 6 12.38 22.33 -6.92
N THR A 7 13.14 21.41 -6.34
CA THR A 7 13.35 20.06 -6.87
C THR A 7 11.99 19.40 -7.14
N CYS A 8 11.82 18.93 -8.37
CA CYS A 8 10.57 18.39 -8.90
C CYS A 8 10.06 17.24 -8.01
N LYS A 9 9.06 17.53 -7.16
CA LYS A 9 8.43 16.53 -6.29
C LYS A 9 7.64 15.56 -7.16
N LYS A 10 8.10 14.29 -7.23
CA LYS A 10 7.35 13.22 -7.91
C LYS A 10 5.91 13.18 -7.36
N PRO A 11 4.88 13.08 -8.21
CA PRO A 11 3.51 12.96 -7.74
C PRO A 11 3.35 11.66 -6.93
N HIS A 12 2.66 11.73 -5.80
CA HIS A 12 2.48 10.59 -4.89
C HIS A 12 1.06 10.05 -5.00
N ALA A 13 0.93 8.77 -5.32
CA ALA A 13 -0.33 8.04 -5.30
C ALA A 13 -0.37 7.03 -4.15
N VAL A 14 -1.51 6.99 -3.45
CA VAL A 14 -1.77 6.08 -2.33
C VAL A 14 -2.89 5.13 -2.73
N PHE A 15 -2.63 3.84 -2.61
CA PHE A 15 -3.60 2.79 -2.93
C PHE A 15 -4.08 2.14 -1.64
N VAL A 16 -5.39 2.19 -1.43
CA VAL A 16 -6.08 1.54 -0.30
C VAL A 16 -7.17 0.62 -0.88
N PRO A 17 -6.80 -0.53 -1.46
CA PRO A 17 -7.78 -1.46 -2.01
C PRO A 17 -8.66 -2.04 -0.91
N PHE A 18 -9.90 -2.36 -1.25
CA PHE A 18 -10.71 -3.25 -0.42
C PHE A 18 -9.98 -4.60 -0.26
N PRO A 19 -9.95 -5.20 0.95
CA PRO A 19 -9.19 -6.42 1.27
C PRO A 19 -9.80 -7.70 0.67
N ALA A 20 -10.09 -7.68 -0.63
CA ALA A 20 -10.44 -8.82 -1.45
C ALA A 20 -9.37 -9.06 -2.51
N GLN A 21 -9.04 -10.33 -2.75
CA GLN A 21 -7.90 -10.73 -3.59
C GLN A 21 -7.93 -10.13 -5.01
N SER A 22 -9.10 -10.07 -5.65
CA SER A 22 -9.27 -9.48 -6.98
C SER A 22 -9.00 -7.97 -6.97
N HIS A 23 -9.48 -7.25 -5.96
CA HIS A 23 -9.28 -5.81 -5.79
C HIS A 23 -7.82 -5.46 -5.53
N ILE A 24 -7.15 -6.24 -4.67
CA ILE A 24 -5.72 -6.07 -4.38
C ILE A 24 -4.91 -6.28 -5.67
N THR A 25 -5.19 -7.35 -6.42
CA THR A 25 -4.43 -7.68 -7.64
C THR A 25 -4.63 -6.63 -8.73
N ALA A 26 -5.87 -6.18 -8.96
CA ALA A 26 -6.17 -5.15 -9.95
C ALA A 26 -5.51 -3.80 -9.59
N SER A 27 -5.64 -3.39 -8.33
CA SER A 27 -5.04 -2.15 -7.82
C SER A 27 -3.53 -2.19 -7.91
N LEU A 28 -2.91 -3.34 -7.62
CA LEU A 28 -1.45 -3.47 -7.71
C LEU A 28 -0.93 -3.33 -9.14
N LYS A 29 -1.65 -3.87 -10.13
CA LYS A 29 -1.30 -3.68 -11.54
C LYS A 29 -1.33 -2.20 -11.92
N LEU A 30 -2.36 -1.48 -11.49
CA LEU A 30 -2.46 -0.03 -11.71
C LEU A 30 -1.35 0.74 -10.99
N ALA A 31 -1.04 0.40 -9.74
CA ALA A 31 0.03 1.02 -8.97
C ALA A 31 1.40 0.86 -9.66
N LYS A 32 1.70 -0.33 -10.17
CA LYS A 32 2.92 -0.58 -10.97
C LYS A 32 2.95 0.28 -12.24
N LEU A 33 1.83 0.40 -12.95
CA LEU A 33 1.75 1.26 -14.13
C LEU A 33 2.03 2.73 -13.78
N LEU A 34 1.50 3.24 -12.67
CA LEU A 34 1.76 4.62 -12.23
C LEU A 34 3.22 4.81 -11.79
N HIS A 35 3.81 3.84 -11.09
CA HIS A 35 5.24 3.87 -10.73
C HIS A 35 6.13 3.98 -11.97
N HIS A 36 5.84 3.18 -13.02
CA HIS A 36 6.52 3.29 -14.31
C HIS A 36 6.34 4.65 -15.00
N ARG A 37 5.34 5.45 -14.61
CA ARG A 37 5.11 6.83 -15.10
C ARG A 37 5.71 7.90 -14.19
N GLY A 38 6.52 7.52 -13.21
CA GLY A 38 7.25 8.44 -12.34
C GLY A 38 6.51 8.84 -11.06
N PHE A 39 5.47 8.10 -10.67
CA PHE A 39 4.81 8.31 -9.39
C PHE A 39 5.58 7.63 -8.26
N HIS A 40 5.61 8.32 -7.11
CA HIS A 40 5.81 7.65 -5.83
C HIS A 40 4.54 6.88 -5.45
N ILE A 41 4.68 5.64 -5.00
CA ILE A 41 3.57 4.76 -4.66
C ILE A 41 3.66 4.33 -3.21
N THR A 42 2.55 4.49 -2.51
CA THR A 42 2.29 3.78 -1.24
C THR A 42 1.12 2.83 -1.44
N PHE A 43 1.37 1.54 -1.31
CA PHE A 43 0.35 0.51 -1.43
C PHE A 43 0.01 -0.05 -0.05
N VAL A 44 -1.19 0.25 0.43
CA VAL A 44 -1.61 -0.06 1.79
C VAL A 44 -2.41 -1.36 1.79
N ASN A 45 -1.94 -2.36 2.54
CA ASN A 45 -2.63 -3.63 2.73
C ASN A 45 -3.09 -3.79 4.18
N THR A 46 -4.04 -4.67 4.44
CA THR A 46 -4.21 -5.21 5.80
C THR A 46 -3.01 -6.10 6.15
N GLU A 47 -2.64 -6.22 7.42
CA GLU A 47 -1.59 -7.15 7.88
C GLU A 47 -1.85 -8.60 7.41
N PHE A 48 -3.11 -9.06 7.46
CA PHE A 48 -3.52 -10.37 6.98
C PHE A 48 -3.14 -10.57 5.49
N ASN A 49 -3.62 -9.69 4.61
CA ASN A 49 -3.31 -9.75 3.18
C ASN A 49 -1.83 -9.55 2.86
N HIS A 50 -1.10 -8.72 3.63
CA HIS A 50 0.33 -8.54 3.45
C HIS A 50 1.09 -9.87 3.71
N ASN A 51 0.78 -10.53 4.83
CA ASN A 51 1.37 -11.83 5.16
C ASN A 51 1.03 -12.92 4.13
N ARG A 52 -0.21 -12.93 3.63
CA ARG A 52 -0.65 -13.86 2.59
C ARG A 52 0.08 -13.62 1.25
N LEU A 53 0.36 -12.36 0.90
CA LEU A 53 1.16 -12.00 -0.26
C LEU A 53 2.63 -12.44 -0.10
N LEU A 54 3.23 -12.23 1.07
CA LEU A 54 4.59 -12.71 1.37
C LEU A 54 4.70 -14.24 1.22
N LYS A 55 3.73 -14.98 1.77
CA LYS A 55 3.71 -16.45 1.67
C LYS A 55 3.59 -16.94 0.23
N SER A 56 2.76 -16.30 -0.58
CA SER A 56 2.47 -16.75 -1.95
C SER A 56 3.48 -16.29 -2.99
N LYS A 57 4.13 -15.14 -2.79
CA LYS A 57 5.01 -14.50 -3.79
C LYS A 57 6.46 -14.31 -3.33
N GLY A 58 6.76 -14.63 -2.07
CA GLY A 58 8.09 -14.47 -1.48
C GLY A 58 8.32 -13.07 -0.88
N SER A 59 9.36 -12.97 -0.05
CA SER A 59 9.74 -11.72 0.64
C SER A 59 10.15 -10.62 -0.33
N THR A 60 10.78 -10.99 -1.45
CA THR A 60 11.26 -10.07 -2.49
C THR A 60 10.12 -9.32 -3.19
N PHE A 61 8.90 -9.85 -3.13
CA PHE A 61 7.73 -9.21 -3.77
C PHE A 61 7.29 -7.92 -3.08
N LEU A 62 7.48 -7.84 -1.77
CA LEU A 62 7.12 -6.67 -0.95
C LEU A 62 8.34 -5.87 -0.50
N GLU A 63 9.52 -6.16 -1.06
CA GLU A 63 10.68 -5.30 -0.88
C GLU A 63 10.35 -3.89 -1.37
N ASN A 64 10.59 -2.91 -0.50
CA ASN A 64 10.36 -1.52 -0.83
C ASN A 64 11.37 -1.12 -1.91
N LEU A 65 10.86 -0.78 -3.09
CA LEU A 65 11.68 -0.21 -4.16
C LEU A 65 11.81 1.29 -3.92
N PRO A 66 12.83 1.94 -4.51
CA PRO A 66 12.84 3.39 -4.65
C PRO A 66 11.50 3.83 -5.25
N ASP A 67 10.78 4.65 -4.48
CA ASP A 67 9.46 5.18 -4.82
C ASP A 67 8.29 4.18 -4.92
N PHE A 68 8.43 2.95 -4.43
CA PHE A 68 7.31 2.01 -4.29
C PHE A 68 7.39 1.31 -2.93
N ARG A 69 6.50 1.68 -2.00
CA ARG A 69 6.45 1.10 -0.67
C ARG A 69 5.14 0.40 -0.35
N PHE A 70 5.24 -0.67 0.44
CA PHE A 70 4.07 -1.32 1.04
C PHE A 70 3.93 -0.90 2.50
N GLU A 71 2.71 -0.55 2.89
CA GLU A 71 2.36 -0.27 4.29
C GLU A 71 1.23 -1.20 4.74
N THR A 72 1.14 -1.44 6.05
CA THR A 72 0.13 -2.32 6.62
C THR A 72 -0.70 -1.64 7.71
N PHE A 73 -1.94 -2.09 7.85
CA PHE A 73 -2.81 -1.75 8.97
C PHE A 73 -3.58 -2.99 9.47
N PRO A 74 -4.01 -3.05 10.74
CA PRO A 74 -4.78 -4.16 11.25
C PRO A 74 -6.23 -4.11 10.73
N ASP A 75 -6.80 -5.22 10.28
CA ASP A 75 -8.20 -5.26 9.78
C ASP A 75 -9.26 -5.29 10.89
N GLY A 76 -8.84 -5.37 12.15
CA GLY A 76 -9.73 -5.39 13.32
C GLY A 76 -10.42 -6.73 13.56
N LEU A 77 -10.05 -7.78 12.82
CA LEU A 77 -10.58 -9.13 13.02
C LEU A 77 -9.69 -9.96 13.96
N PRO A 78 -10.25 -10.98 14.64
CA PRO A 78 -9.45 -11.95 15.37
C PRO A 78 -8.43 -12.64 14.44
N PRO A 79 -7.25 -13.04 14.96
CA PRO A 79 -6.30 -13.84 14.19
C PRO A 79 -6.99 -15.08 13.59
N SER A 80 -6.78 -15.29 12.29
CA SER A 80 -7.31 -16.42 11.55
C SER A 80 -6.19 -17.11 10.80
N ASP A 81 -6.44 -18.35 10.35
CA ASP A 81 -5.55 -19.04 9.43
C ASP A 81 -5.28 -18.17 8.18
N ALA A 82 -4.03 -18.15 7.72
CA ALA A 82 -3.59 -17.30 6.61
C ALA A 82 -4.22 -17.68 5.27
N ASP A 83 -4.74 -18.90 5.15
CA ASP A 83 -5.45 -19.40 3.97
C ASP A 83 -6.98 -19.32 4.12
N ALA A 84 -7.48 -18.77 5.25
CA ALA A 84 -8.90 -18.58 5.47
C ALA A 84 -9.50 -17.52 4.54
N THR A 85 -10.73 -17.76 4.09
CA THR A 85 -11.54 -16.73 3.42
C THR A 85 -12.09 -15.78 4.48
N GLN A 86 -11.67 -14.51 4.44
CA GLN A 86 -12.21 -13.50 5.34
C GLN A 86 -13.66 -13.16 4.95
N SER A 87 -14.53 -13.05 5.96
CA SER A 87 -15.92 -12.66 5.79
C SER A 87 -16.01 -11.19 5.36
N VAL A 88 -16.60 -10.93 4.19
CA VAL A 88 -16.81 -9.57 3.66
C VAL A 88 -17.64 -8.71 4.62
N PRO A 89 -18.78 -9.18 5.18
CA PRO A 89 -19.50 -8.43 6.20
C PRO A 89 -18.64 -8.07 7.42
N ALA A 90 -17.86 -9.02 7.94
CA ALA A 90 -17.02 -8.79 9.11
C ALA A 90 -15.94 -7.73 8.83
N LEU A 91 -15.32 -7.76 7.65
CA LEU A 91 -14.36 -6.74 7.21
C LEU A 91 -15.00 -5.35 7.14
N CYS A 92 -16.23 -5.25 6.63
CA CYS A 92 -16.94 -3.97 6.56
C CYS A 92 -17.28 -3.41 7.96
N GLU A 93 -17.58 -4.29 8.92
CA GLU A 93 -17.90 -3.91 10.30
C GLU A 93 -16.65 -3.59 11.13
N SER A 94 -15.57 -4.36 10.94
CA SER A 94 -14.35 -4.25 11.72
C SER A 94 -13.42 -3.14 11.25
N MET A 95 -13.45 -2.78 9.97
CA MET A 95 -12.63 -1.69 9.45
C MET A 95 -13.11 -0.35 10.03
N PRO A 96 -12.34 0.29 10.94
CA PRO A 96 -12.70 1.55 11.56
C PRO A 96 -12.70 2.67 10.53
N ARG A 97 -13.66 3.60 10.65
CA ARG A 97 -13.75 4.80 9.81
C ARG A 97 -12.54 5.75 9.88
N LYS A 98 -11.56 5.51 10.75
CA LYS A 98 -10.42 6.40 11.06
C LYS A 98 -9.07 5.68 11.11
N GLN A 99 -8.83 4.72 10.23
CA GLN A 99 -7.60 3.92 10.28
C GLN A 99 -6.41 4.51 9.54
N PHE A 100 -6.66 5.47 8.63
CA PHE A 100 -5.61 6.10 7.84
C PHE A 100 -5.21 7.42 8.51
N GLY A 101 -3.99 7.46 9.08
CA GLY A 101 -3.35 8.70 9.50
C GLY A 101 -2.91 9.55 8.30
N PRO A 102 -2.37 10.76 8.53
CA PRO A 102 -1.84 11.59 7.45
C PRO A 102 -0.71 10.83 6.74
N VAL A 103 -0.85 10.66 5.43
CA VAL A 103 0.17 10.00 4.60
C VAL A 103 1.39 10.92 4.53
N SER A 104 2.51 10.46 5.07
CA SER A 104 3.80 11.15 4.99
C SER A 104 4.20 11.33 3.53
N ARG A 105 4.37 12.59 3.10
CA ARG A 105 5.02 12.90 1.81
C ARG A 105 6.40 12.27 1.80
N ALA A 106 6.78 11.66 0.68
CA ALA A 106 8.16 11.19 0.51
C ALA A 106 9.12 12.37 0.75
N PRO A 107 10.20 12.18 1.53
CA PRO A 107 11.26 13.17 1.62
C PRO A 107 11.79 13.45 0.22
N CYS A 108 12.03 14.72 -0.09
CA CYS A 108 12.80 15.05 -1.27
C CYS A 108 14.22 14.57 -1.00
N GLU A 109 14.69 13.54 -1.70
CA GLU A 109 16.10 13.19 -1.65
C GLU A 109 16.86 14.36 -2.27
N ALA A 110 17.52 15.16 -1.42
CA ALA A 110 18.57 16.05 -1.84
C ALA A 110 19.76 15.16 -2.21
N GLN A 111 20.18 15.30 -3.46
CA GLN A 111 21.28 14.59 -4.09
C GLN A 111 22.58 14.68 -3.30
#